data_AF-A0A6G0TY73-F1
#
_entry.id   AF-A0A6G0TY73-F1
#
_cell.length_a   1.000
_cell.length_b   1.000
_cell.length_c   1.000
_cell.angle_alpha   90.00
_cell.angle_beta   90.00
_cell.angle_gamma   90.00
#
_symmetry.space_group_name_H-M   'P 1'
#
loop_
_entity.id
_entity.type
_entity.pdbx_description
1 polymer ?
#
loop_
_entity_poly.entity_id
_entity_poly.type
_entity_poly.pdbx_seq_one_letter_code
_entity_poly.pdbx_strand_id
1 'polypeptide(L)'
;MDFESEFLKTYRILKWDEFTVLNNDRISINEKITNKVITKHELLLQFKAELSLLNACKHKIKDELEQGLDVIDTQVLVLLSKRVIELFDHMHVLFSIDEELLFYFINFCQDNVSYIHVDQLDILLDAVLCTENNQKIWIRLLKLYLELNSFDKLMTVFQEGVRSLKKNSLPLWKMMIRFMQIRRPDMIETLFEEGSNISYENISFYIRVKYLKWCLQYKDIDATRNLFNELKKLKPPCYKLYLIMMAIESETSDFELLTVRKLYDEACILFGTDNIEVWLDYIRFEQTDGSPKLMESIYTRGLWKLEPNLKNTFIEEYNNIKREFMNSLGKEVIVIDD
;
A
#
# COMPACT_ATOMS: atom_id res chain seq x y z
N MET A 1 17.44 43.39 12.86
CA MET A 1 17.92 42.02 12.59
C MET A 1 16.77 41.29 11.96
N ASP A 2 17.03 40.42 10.98
CA ASP A 2 15.98 39.49 10.57
C ASP A 2 15.71 38.49 11.72
N PHE A 3 14.53 37.89 11.72
CA PHE A 3 14.10 36.98 12.77
C PHE A 3 15.08 35.81 13.01
N GLU A 4 15.65 35.27 11.93
CA GLU A 4 16.62 34.17 12.00
C GLU A 4 17.88 34.56 12.79
N SER A 5 18.48 35.70 12.45
CA SER A 5 19.70 36.14 13.13
C SER A 5 19.50 36.40 14.61
N GLU A 6 18.34 36.95 14.99
CA GLU A 6 17.97 37.14 16.39
C GLU A 6 17.81 35.80 17.12
N PHE A 7 17.14 34.82 16.51
CA PHE A 7 17.00 33.48 17.07
C PHE A 7 18.35 32.80 17.28
N LEU A 8 19.19 32.74 16.23
CA LEU A 8 20.49 32.06 16.27
C LEU A 8 21.43 32.67 17.32
N LYS A 9 21.40 34.00 17.47
CA LYS A 9 22.19 34.71 18.48
C LYS A 9 21.67 34.44 19.89
N THR A 10 20.35 34.49 20.09
CA THR A 10 19.71 34.27 21.40
C THR A 10 20.07 32.90 21.96
N TYR A 11 19.98 31.87 21.13
CA TYR A 11 20.26 30.50 21.53
C TYR A 11 21.72 30.06 21.30
N ARG A 12 22.59 30.98 20.89
CA ARG A 12 24.03 30.75 20.65
C ARG A 12 24.31 29.54 19.74
N ILE A 13 23.47 29.37 18.72
CA ILE A 13 23.57 28.24 17.78
C ILE A 13 24.75 28.45 16.82
N LEU A 14 24.99 29.70 16.42
CA LEU A 14 26.04 30.07 15.48
C LEU A 14 26.67 31.39 15.92
N LYS A 15 27.98 31.55 15.73
CA LYS A 15 28.64 32.83 15.98
C LYS A 15 28.33 33.83 14.86
N TRP A 16 28.53 35.11 15.14
CA TRP A 16 28.12 36.17 14.23
C TRP A 16 28.99 36.27 12.97
N ASP A 17 30.28 35.96 13.09
CA ASP A 17 31.21 35.78 11.97
C ASP A 17 30.81 34.57 11.10
N GLU A 18 30.49 33.43 11.72
CA GLU A 18 30.02 32.22 11.02
C GLU A 18 28.70 32.46 10.26
N PHE A 19 27.73 33.16 10.88
CA PHE A 19 26.47 33.54 10.21
C PHE A 19 26.70 34.50 9.04
N THR A 20 27.64 35.44 9.19
CA THR A 20 27.99 36.38 8.12
C THR A 20 28.56 35.63 6.92
N VAL A 21 29.43 34.63 7.15
CA VAL A 21 29.96 33.76 6.09
C VAL A 21 28.84 33.00 5.41
N LEU A 22 27.96 32.34 6.17
CA LEU A 22 26.82 31.59 5.60
C LEU A 22 25.91 32.48 4.73
N ASN A 23 25.64 33.71 5.15
CA ASN A 23 24.84 34.65 4.36
C ASN A 23 25.55 35.11 3.08
N ASN A 24 26.86 35.33 3.12
CA ASN A 24 27.63 35.65 1.92
C ASN A 24 27.62 34.46 0.94
N ASP A 25 27.72 33.24 1.44
CA ASP A 25 27.64 32.03 0.64
C ASP A 25 26.25 31.87 0.00
N ARG A 26 25.17 32.11 0.76
CA ARG A 26 23.78 32.16 0.26
C ARG A 26 23.63 33.15 -0.90
N ILE A 27 24.15 34.37 -0.76
CA ILE A 27 24.10 35.41 -1.80
C ILE A 27 24.85 34.96 -3.05
N SER A 28 26.10 34.51 -2.88
CA SER A 28 26.94 34.00 -3.97
C SER A 28 26.29 32.86 -4.74
N ILE A 29 25.66 31.92 -4.03
CA ILE A 29 24.96 30.78 -4.64
C ILE A 29 23.73 31.25 -5.41
N ASN A 30 22.92 32.15 -4.86
CA ASN A 30 21.76 32.68 -5.56
C ASN A 30 22.14 33.43 -6.85
N GLU A 31 23.24 34.18 -6.83
CA GLU A 31 23.79 34.82 -8.03
C GLU A 31 24.23 33.78 -9.07
N LYS A 32 24.95 32.74 -8.64
CA LYS A 32 25.39 31.65 -9.53
C LYS A 32 24.24 30.83 -10.11
N ILE A 33 23.17 30.59 -9.34
CA ILE A 33 21.93 29.94 -9.80
C ILE A 33 21.27 30.80 -10.88
N THR A 34 21.10 32.10 -10.61
CA THR A 34 20.48 33.06 -11.53
C THR A 34 21.23 33.12 -12.86
N ASN A 35 22.57 33.12 -12.79
CA ASN A 35 23.45 33.15 -13.97
C ASN A 35 23.65 31.76 -14.61
N LYS A 36 23.08 30.69 -14.06
CA LYS A 36 23.24 29.29 -14.52
C LYS A 36 24.70 28.83 -14.63
N VAL A 37 25.57 29.33 -13.73
CA VAL A 37 26.99 28.96 -13.64
C VAL A 37 27.30 28.11 -12.40
N ILE A 38 26.31 27.88 -11.54
CA ILE A 38 26.43 27.04 -10.35
C ILE A 38 26.73 25.59 -10.72
N THR A 39 27.52 24.90 -9.89
CA THR A 39 27.76 23.46 -10.03
C THR A 39 26.88 22.64 -9.07
N LYS A 40 26.60 21.36 -9.42
CA LYS A 40 25.89 20.43 -8.51
C LYS A 40 26.59 20.30 -7.16
N HIS A 41 27.92 20.35 -7.13
CA HIS A 41 28.71 20.25 -5.90
C HIS A 41 28.47 21.45 -4.97
N GLU A 42 28.48 22.67 -5.50
CA GLU A 42 28.24 23.89 -4.71
C GLU A 42 26.82 23.91 -4.12
N LEU A 43 25.79 23.54 -4.90
CA LEU A 43 24.43 23.40 -4.37
C LEU A 43 24.34 22.35 -3.25
N LEU A 44 24.98 21.19 -3.44
CA LEU A 44 24.99 20.14 -2.42
C LEU A 44 25.68 20.57 -1.13
N LEU A 45 26.75 21.37 -1.21
CA LEU A 45 27.41 21.93 -0.03
C LEU A 45 26.47 22.87 0.73
N GLN A 46 25.78 23.77 0.02
CA GLN A 46 24.82 24.67 0.65
C GLN A 46 23.64 23.94 1.24
N PHE A 47 23.09 22.96 0.51
CA PHE A 47 22.01 22.11 0.99
C PHE A 47 22.39 21.43 2.32
N LYS A 48 23.61 20.88 2.41
CA LYS A 48 24.14 20.29 3.65
C LYS A 48 24.34 21.32 4.77
N ALA A 49 24.79 22.53 4.44
CA ALA A 49 24.96 23.61 5.41
C ALA A 49 23.61 24.05 6.02
N GLU A 50 22.60 24.32 5.19
CA GLU A 50 21.24 24.67 5.65
C GLU A 50 20.62 23.57 6.50
N LEU A 51 20.79 22.32 6.09
CA LEU A 51 20.27 21.19 6.84
C LEU A 51 20.98 20.99 8.17
N SER A 52 22.29 21.22 8.22
CA SER A 52 23.05 21.18 9.47
C SER A 52 22.57 22.27 10.44
N LEU A 53 22.31 23.48 9.92
CA LEU A 53 21.76 24.59 10.70
C LEU A 53 20.35 24.28 11.22
N LEU A 54 19.48 23.71 10.37
CA LEU A 54 18.14 23.26 10.78
C LEU A 54 18.23 22.25 11.92
N ASN A 55 19.07 21.22 11.79
CA ASN A 55 19.23 20.19 12.80
C ASN A 55 19.78 20.77 14.12
N ALA A 56 20.72 21.72 14.04
CA ALA A 56 21.21 22.43 15.22
C ALA A 56 20.09 23.22 15.92
N CYS A 57 19.23 23.91 15.15
CA CYS A 57 18.06 24.60 15.69
C CYS A 57 17.07 23.62 16.35
N LYS A 58 16.77 22.48 15.71
CA LYS A 58 15.89 21.45 16.28
C LYS A 58 16.41 20.91 17.60
N HIS A 59 17.70 20.56 17.65
CA HIS A 59 18.34 20.10 18.87
C HIS A 59 18.26 21.16 19.97
N LYS A 60 18.58 22.40 19.64
CA LYS A 60 18.58 23.47 20.63
C LYS A 60 17.19 23.77 21.18
N ILE A 61 16.17 23.79 20.33
CA ILE A 61 14.77 23.94 20.76
C ILE A 61 14.39 22.81 21.71
N LYS A 62 14.73 21.56 21.36
CA LYS A 62 14.45 20.40 22.21
C LYS A 62 15.12 20.52 23.59
N ASP A 63 16.41 20.87 23.62
CA ASP A 63 17.18 20.99 24.86
C ASP A 63 16.59 22.06 25.79
N GLU A 64 16.13 23.18 25.24
CA GLU A 64 15.54 24.28 26.00
C GLU A 64 14.14 23.92 26.55
N LEU A 65 13.33 23.19 25.77
CA LEU A 65 12.04 22.65 26.26
C LEU A 65 12.26 21.66 27.41
N GLU A 66 13.27 20.80 27.33
CA GLU A 66 13.65 19.87 28.41
C GLU A 66 14.14 20.59 29.67
N GLN A 67 14.66 21.81 29.53
CA GLN A 67 15.10 22.67 30.64
C GLN A 67 13.97 23.51 31.26
N GLY A 68 12.72 23.33 30.79
CA GLY A 68 11.54 23.96 31.39
C GLY A 68 11.14 25.30 30.76
N LEU A 69 11.63 25.62 29.55
CA LEU A 69 11.02 26.70 28.76
C LEU A 69 9.65 26.23 28.23
N ASP A 70 8.59 26.98 28.53
CA ASP A 70 7.23 26.58 28.15
C ASP A 70 6.92 26.77 26.65
N VAL A 71 7.50 27.80 26.02
CA VAL A 71 7.23 28.14 24.61
C VAL A 71 8.50 28.62 23.93
N ILE A 72 8.83 28.00 22.79
CA ILE A 72 9.90 28.44 21.89
C ILE A 72 9.31 28.61 20.50
N ASP A 73 9.60 29.76 19.89
CA ASP A 73 9.17 30.03 18.53
C ASP A 73 9.88 29.11 17.53
N THR A 74 9.11 28.27 16.84
CA THR A 74 9.60 27.32 15.84
C THR A 74 9.61 27.88 14.42
N GLN A 75 9.31 29.17 14.22
CA GLN A 75 9.28 29.79 12.89
C GLN A 75 10.64 29.70 12.17
N VAL A 76 11.75 29.59 12.90
CA VAL A 76 13.08 29.38 12.32
C VAL A 76 13.17 28.03 11.61
N LEU A 77 12.47 27.01 12.11
CA LEU A 77 12.44 25.68 11.50
C LEU A 77 11.67 25.72 10.19
N VAL A 78 10.54 26.44 10.14
CA VAL A 78 9.76 26.67 8.90
C VAL A 78 10.60 27.38 7.85
N LEU A 79 11.32 28.44 8.25
CA LEU A 79 12.20 29.19 7.34
C LEU A 79 13.32 28.32 6.77
N LEU A 80 14.02 27.56 7.62
CA LEU A 80 15.14 26.72 7.19
C LEU A 80 14.64 25.52 6.37
N SER A 81 13.52 24.91 6.72
CA SER A 81 12.90 23.86 5.92
C SER A 81 12.55 24.35 4.52
N LYS A 82 11.98 25.55 4.39
CA LYS A 82 11.70 26.18 3.09
C LYS A 82 12.97 26.33 2.25
N ARG A 83 14.08 26.81 2.83
CA ARG A 83 15.35 26.97 2.10
C ARG A 83 15.93 25.64 1.63
N VAL A 84 15.87 24.60 2.46
CA VAL A 84 16.32 23.24 2.07
C VAL A 84 15.51 22.72 0.89
N ILE A 85 14.20 22.96 0.87
CA ILE A 85 13.31 22.62 -0.25
C ILE A 85 13.68 23.40 -1.51
N GLU A 86 13.82 24.73 -1.42
CA GLU A 86 14.21 25.58 -2.56
C GLU A 86 15.56 25.16 -3.18
N LEU A 87 16.53 24.77 -2.35
CA LEU A 87 17.80 24.24 -2.83
C LEU A 87 17.64 22.89 -3.55
N PHE A 88 16.76 22.01 -3.07
CA PHE A 88 16.43 20.77 -3.76
C PHE A 88 15.75 21.04 -5.11
N ASP A 89 14.80 21.96 -5.13
CA ASP A 89 14.12 22.37 -6.36
C ASP A 89 15.11 22.90 -7.40
N HIS A 90 16.04 23.78 -6.98
CA HIS A 90 17.12 24.24 -7.85
C HIS A 90 18.03 23.11 -8.33
N MET A 91 18.35 22.14 -7.45
CA MET A 91 19.15 20.98 -7.85
C MET A 91 18.44 20.16 -8.92
N HIS A 92 17.14 19.91 -8.77
CA HIS A 92 16.35 19.12 -9.74
C HIS A 92 16.16 19.85 -11.07
N VAL A 93 15.92 21.16 -11.04
CA VAL A 93 15.75 21.97 -12.25
C VAL A 93 17.05 22.05 -13.06
N LEU A 94 18.21 22.08 -12.40
CA LEU A 94 19.50 22.30 -13.07
C LEU A 94 20.27 21.01 -13.35
N PHE A 95 20.02 19.93 -12.61
CA PHE A 95 20.80 18.69 -12.66
C PHE A 95 19.93 17.45 -12.50
N SER A 96 20.44 16.29 -12.93
CA SER A 96 19.81 15.03 -12.59
C SER A 96 19.98 14.69 -11.11
N ILE A 97 18.87 14.31 -10.49
CA ILE A 97 18.82 13.80 -9.12
C ILE A 97 18.94 12.28 -9.16
N ASP A 98 19.91 11.76 -8.40
CA ASP A 98 20.07 10.32 -8.19
C ASP A 98 19.13 9.81 -7.07
N GLU A 99 18.91 8.50 -7.04
CA GLU A 99 18.00 7.88 -6.07
C GLU A 99 18.43 8.12 -4.61
N GLU A 100 19.73 8.24 -4.34
CA GLU A 100 20.26 8.44 -3.00
C GLU A 100 19.88 9.82 -2.46
N LEU A 101 20.10 10.87 -3.26
CA LEU A 101 19.71 12.23 -2.91
C LEU A 101 18.19 12.37 -2.79
N LEU A 102 17.43 11.73 -3.68
CA LEU A 102 15.98 11.74 -3.62
C LEU A 102 15.45 11.06 -2.35
N PHE A 103 16.01 9.91 -1.99
CA PHE A 103 15.66 9.19 -0.78
C PHE A 103 15.99 10.02 0.47
N TYR A 104 17.15 10.66 0.48
CA TYR A 104 17.56 11.56 1.55
C TYR A 104 16.58 12.73 1.71
N PHE A 105 16.21 13.36 0.61
CA PHE A 105 15.29 14.49 0.62
C PHE A 105 13.87 14.11 1.08
N ILE A 106 13.35 12.95 0.65
CA ILE A 106 12.06 12.46 1.15
C ILE A 106 12.11 12.23 2.66
N ASN A 107 13.19 11.64 3.20
CA ASN A 107 13.34 11.46 4.65
C ASN A 107 13.41 12.80 5.38
N PHE A 108 14.16 13.76 4.84
CA PHE A 108 14.16 15.13 5.35
C PHE A 108 12.74 15.70 5.43
N CYS A 109 11.93 15.53 4.38
CA CYS A 109 10.55 16.01 4.39
C CYS A 109 9.72 15.32 5.47
N GLN A 110 9.86 14.00 5.62
CA GLN A 110 9.15 13.21 6.64
C GLN A 110 9.52 13.66 8.07
N ASP A 111 10.80 13.88 8.34
CA ASP A 111 11.27 14.31 9.67
C ASP A 111 10.88 15.75 10.03
N ASN A 112 10.31 16.49 9.08
CA ASN A 112 9.99 17.91 9.20
C ASN A 112 8.57 18.24 8.69
N VAL A 113 7.65 17.27 8.60
CA VAL A 113 6.27 17.48 8.12
C VAL A 113 5.56 18.63 8.84
N SER A 114 5.80 18.82 10.14
CA SER A 114 5.21 19.92 10.94
C SER A 114 5.64 21.32 10.49
N TYR A 115 6.72 21.43 9.71
CA TYR A 115 7.31 22.70 9.28
C TYR A 115 7.24 22.91 7.77
N ILE A 116 6.61 21.98 7.03
CA ILE A 116 6.55 21.98 5.58
C ILE A 116 5.10 22.11 5.14
N HIS A 117 4.81 23.10 4.30
CA HIS A 117 3.54 23.19 3.61
C HIS A 117 3.57 22.31 2.36
N VAL A 118 2.49 21.58 2.09
CA VAL A 118 2.44 20.62 0.98
C VAL A 118 2.68 21.25 -0.40
N ASP A 119 2.39 22.55 -0.57
CA ASP A 119 2.65 23.33 -1.80
C ASP A 119 4.13 23.59 -2.07
N GLN A 120 4.98 23.40 -1.07
CA GLN A 120 6.42 23.48 -1.26
C GLN A 120 6.97 22.23 -1.95
N LEU A 121 6.23 21.13 -2.00
CA LEU A 121 6.72 19.84 -2.52
C LEU A 121 6.25 19.53 -3.95
N ASP A 122 5.79 20.52 -4.69
CA ASP A 122 5.23 20.32 -6.04
C ASP A 122 6.26 19.70 -7.00
N ILE A 123 7.54 20.07 -6.87
CA ILE A 123 8.64 19.54 -7.70
C ILE A 123 9.04 18.10 -7.28
N LEU A 124 8.74 17.69 -6.05
CA LEU A 124 9.18 16.37 -5.55
C LEU A 124 8.59 15.21 -6.36
N LEU A 125 7.33 15.31 -6.77
CA LEU A 125 6.71 14.29 -7.61
C LEU A 125 7.39 14.22 -8.99
N ASP A 126 7.70 15.36 -9.58
CA ASP A 126 8.44 15.44 -10.86
C ASP A 126 9.84 14.83 -10.75
N ALA A 127 10.55 15.09 -9.64
CA ALA A 127 11.84 14.47 -9.34
C ALA A 127 11.75 12.95 -9.25
N VAL A 128 10.72 12.41 -8.59
CA VAL A 128 10.50 10.96 -8.51
C VAL A 128 10.18 10.37 -9.89
N LEU A 129 9.37 11.05 -10.69
CA LEU A 129 9.01 10.62 -12.05
C LEU A 129 10.21 10.59 -13.00
N CYS A 130 11.24 11.40 -12.74
CA CYS A 130 12.50 11.43 -13.51
C CYS A 130 13.49 10.30 -13.13
N THR A 131 13.25 9.54 -12.07
CA THR A 131 14.13 8.43 -11.64
C THR A 131 13.68 7.07 -12.17
N GLU A 132 14.56 6.06 -12.08
CA GLU A 132 14.15 4.68 -12.37
C GLU A 132 13.02 4.26 -11.41
N ASN A 133 12.09 3.44 -11.92
CA ASN A 133 10.89 3.04 -11.18
C ASN A 133 11.22 2.18 -9.95
N ASN A 134 11.48 2.85 -8.82
CA ASN A 134 11.84 2.22 -7.56
C ASN A 134 10.65 2.18 -6.59
N GLN A 135 10.14 0.98 -6.32
CA GLN A 135 9.00 0.77 -5.42
C GLN A 135 9.24 1.37 -4.02
N LYS A 136 10.47 1.37 -3.51
CA LYS A 136 10.78 1.92 -2.17
C LYS A 136 10.59 3.43 -2.12
N ILE A 137 10.97 4.14 -3.18
CA ILE A 137 10.82 5.60 -3.29
C ILE A 137 9.33 5.96 -3.29
N TRP A 138 8.54 5.29 -4.13
CA TRP A 138 7.09 5.49 -4.18
C TRP A 138 6.38 5.21 -2.85
N ILE A 139 6.78 4.15 -2.13
CA ILE A 139 6.24 3.86 -0.80
C ILE A 139 6.55 4.99 0.17
N ARG A 140 7.78 5.54 0.15
CA ARG A 140 8.15 6.66 1.04
C ARG A 140 7.44 7.96 0.66
N LEU A 141 7.37 8.26 -0.63
CA LEU A 141 6.64 9.41 -1.14
C LEU A 141 5.18 9.36 -0.70
N LEU A 142 4.50 8.22 -0.87
CA LEU A 142 3.11 8.08 -0.44
C LEU A 142 2.96 8.23 1.08
N LYS A 143 3.90 7.71 1.88
CA LYS A 143 3.90 7.92 3.35
C LYS A 143 3.99 9.39 3.72
N LEU A 144 4.89 10.13 3.08
CA LEU A 144 5.03 11.58 3.29
C LEU A 144 3.69 12.30 3.02
N TYR A 145 3.05 12.02 1.89
CA TYR A 145 1.78 12.66 1.54
C TYR A 145 0.59 12.23 2.40
N LEU A 146 0.65 11.04 3.03
CA LEU A 146 -0.32 10.62 4.04
C LEU A 146 -0.23 11.48 5.32
N GLU A 147 0.95 12.03 5.62
CA GLU A 147 1.20 12.87 6.80
C GLU A 147 0.91 14.36 6.55
N LEU A 148 1.07 14.83 5.30
CA LEU A 148 0.86 16.23 4.90
C LEU A 148 -0.62 16.66 4.79
N ASN A 149 -1.58 15.77 5.10
CA ASN A 149 -3.02 16.04 5.16
C ASN A 149 -3.66 16.71 3.92
N SER A 150 -3.04 16.60 2.74
CA SER A 150 -3.64 17.05 1.48
C SER A 150 -4.15 15.86 0.68
N PHE A 151 -5.47 15.71 0.64
CA PHE A 151 -6.10 14.58 -0.02
C PHE A 151 -5.85 14.59 -1.53
N ASP A 152 -5.97 15.74 -2.19
CA ASP A 152 -5.81 15.84 -3.65
C ASP A 152 -4.40 15.44 -4.07
N LYS A 153 -3.37 15.97 -3.39
CA LYS A 153 -1.98 15.64 -3.69
C LYS A 153 -1.64 14.20 -3.34
N LEU A 154 -2.18 13.67 -2.24
CA LEU A 154 -2.07 12.26 -1.90
C LEU A 154 -2.63 11.38 -3.02
N MET A 155 -3.81 11.73 -3.57
CA MET A 155 -4.41 10.99 -4.67
C MET A 155 -3.59 11.10 -5.96
N THR A 156 -3.05 12.27 -6.29
CA THR A 156 -2.13 12.44 -7.42
C THR A 156 -0.90 11.53 -7.29
N VAL A 157 -0.23 11.55 -6.14
CA VAL A 157 0.94 10.70 -5.86
C VAL A 157 0.59 9.21 -5.94
N PHE A 158 -0.56 8.82 -5.41
CA PHE A 158 -1.04 7.46 -5.49
C PHE A 158 -1.26 7.01 -6.93
N GLN A 159 -1.98 7.80 -7.74
CA GLN A 159 -2.28 7.48 -9.13
C GLN A 159 -1.03 7.42 -9.99
N GLU A 160 -0.12 8.38 -9.85
CA GLU A 160 1.17 8.38 -10.56
C GLU A 160 2.04 7.19 -10.13
N GLY A 161 2.04 6.84 -8.85
CA GLY A 161 2.72 5.66 -8.35
C GLY A 161 2.14 4.35 -8.89
N VAL A 162 0.82 4.25 -9.02
CA VAL A 162 0.15 3.11 -9.66
C VAL A 162 0.52 3.02 -11.14
N ARG A 163 0.52 4.13 -11.87
CA ARG A 163 0.90 4.20 -13.29
C ARG A 163 2.36 3.78 -13.51
N SER A 164 3.25 4.24 -12.64
CA SER A 164 4.69 4.01 -12.72
C SER A 164 5.07 2.58 -12.34
N LEU A 165 4.55 2.07 -11.22
CA LEU A 165 4.87 0.72 -10.73
C LEU A 165 4.04 -0.40 -11.38
N LYS A 166 2.90 -0.08 -12.00
CA LYS A 166 2.01 -1.03 -12.66
C LYS A 166 1.60 -2.16 -11.70
N LYS A 167 1.82 -3.43 -12.08
CA LYS A 167 1.57 -4.62 -11.23
C LYS A 167 2.32 -4.62 -9.90
N ASN A 168 3.41 -3.86 -9.79
CA ASN A 168 4.20 -3.74 -8.56
C ASN A 168 3.62 -2.68 -7.60
N SER A 169 2.49 -2.04 -7.91
CA SER A 169 1.87 -1.00 -7.07
C SER A 169 1.01 -1.54 -5.91
N LEU A 170 0.86 -2.87 -5.76
CA LEU A 170 0.06 -3.47 -4.68
C LEU A 170 0.36 -2.90 -3.27
N PRO A 171 1.62 -2.61 -2.88
CA PRO A 171 1.89 -1.97 -1.59
C PRO A 171 1.22 -0.59 -1.43
N LEU A 172 1.14 0.21 -2.50
CA LEU A 172 0.49 1.52 -2.47
C LEU A 172 -1.02 1.37 -2.26
N TRP A 173 -1.66 0.43 -2.95
CA TRP A 173 -3.07 0.09 -2.74
C TRP A 173 -3.37 -0.32 -1.30
N LYS A 174 -2.51 -1.17 -0.72
CA LYS A 174 -2.65 -1.59 0.69
C LYS A 174 -2.57 -0.41 1.67
N MET A 175 -1.69 0.56 1.40
CA MET A 175 -1.58 1.78 2.20
C MET A 175 -2.83 2.65 2.06
N MET A 176 -3.29 2.90 0.83
CA MET A 176 -4.49 3.71 0.58
C MET A 176 -5.76 3.09 1.16
N ILE A 177 -5.97 1.79 1.03
CA ILE A 177 -7.12 1.10 1.64
C ILE A 177 -7.12 1.31 3.16
N ARG A 178 -5.98 1.12 3.84
CA ARG A 178 -5.88 1.33 5.29
C ARG A 178 -6.16 2.78 5.68
N PHE A 179 -5.62 3.74 4.92
CA PHE A 179 -5.85 5.16 5.16
C PHE A 179 -7.33 5.52 5.00
N MET A 180 -7.95 5.14 3.89
CA MET A 180 -9.34 5.45 3.59
C MET A 180 -10.28 4.84 4.63
N GLN A 181 -10.08 3.59 5.04
CA GLN A 181 -10.89 2.94 6.08
C GLN A 181 -10.94 3.74 7.40
N ILE A 182 -9.86 4.45 7.74
CA ILE A 182 -9.76 5.21 9.00
C ILE A 182 -10.15 6.67 8.81
N ARG A 183 -9.69 7.31 7.72
CA ARG A 183 -9.74 8.77 7.55
C ARG A 183 -10.81 9.25 6.57
N ARG A 184 -11.22 8.40 5.62
CA ARG A 184 -12.17 8.72 4.55
C ARG A 184 -13.05 7.50 4.23
N PRO A 185 -13.80 6.97 5.22
CA PRO A 185 -14.63 5.79 5.02
C PRO A 185 -15.74 6.02 3.98
N ASP A 186 -16.08 7.27 3.70
CA ASP A 186 -16.98 7.69 2.62
C ASP A 186 -16.46 7.35 1.22
N MET A 187 -15.14 7.25 1.03
CA MET A 187 -14.51 7.03 -0.28
C MET A 187 -14.03 5.58 -0.50
N ILE A 188 -14.15 4.70 0.50
CA ILE A 188 -13.56 3.36 0.44
C ILE A 188 -14.22 2.49 -0.64
N GLU A 189 -15.53 2.63 -0.83
CA GLU A 189 -16.29 1.87 -1.83
C GLU A 189 -15.80 2.21 -3.24
N THR A 190 -15.67 3.51 -3.56
CA THR A 190 -15.10 3.99 -4.83
C THR A 190 -13.68 3.45 -5.06
N LEU A 191 -12.83 3.47 -4.03
CA LEU A 191 -11.47 2.92 -4.15
C LEU A 191 -11.50 1.41 -4.46
N PHE A 192 -12.44 0.66 -3.87
CA PHE A 192 -12.59 -0.76 -4.15
C PHE A 192 -13.15 -1.04 -5.55
N GLU A 193 -14.07 -0.22 -6.05
CA GLU A 193 -14.58 -0.31 -7.42
C GLU A 193 -13.46 -0.07 -8.43
N GLU A 194 -12.71 1.02 -8.30
CA GLU A 194 -11.57 1.34 -9.17
C GLU A 194 -10.53 0.21 -9.15
N GLY A 195 -10.14 -0.21 -7.95
CA GLY A 195 -9.15 -1.25 -7.76
C GLY A 195 -9.59 -2.64 -8.23
N SER A 196 -10.89 -2.94 -8.22
CA SER A 196 -11.43 -4.18 -8.76
C SER A 196 -11.35 -4.24 -10.29
N ASN A 197 -11.41 -3.08 -10.96
CA ASN A 197 -11.41 -2.95 -12.41
C ASN A 197 -10.01 -2.72 -13.02
N ILE A 198 -8.97 -2.60 -12.19
CA ILE A 198 -7.60 -2.42 -12.69
C ILE A 198 -7.11 -3.65 -13.46
N SER A 199 -6.29 -3.43 -14.49
CA SER A 199 -5.75 -4.49 -15.36
C SER A 199 -4.72 -5.40 -14.72
N TYR A 200 -4.18 -5.04 -13.54
CA TYR A 200 -3.17 -5.82 -12.84
C TYR A 200 -3.83 -6.88 -11.95
N GLU A 201 -3.80 -8.14 -12.38
CA GLU A 201 -4.50 -9.25 -11.75
C GLU A 201 -4.20 -9.41 -10.25
N ASN A 202 -2.93 -9.31 -9.85
CA ASN A 202 -2.52 -9.43 -8.45
C ASN A 202 -3.14 -8.35 -7.55
N ILE A 203 -3.42 -7.18 -8.11
CA ILE A 203 -4.06 -6.06 -7.41
C ILE A 203 -5.57 -6.23 -7.46
N SER A 204 -6.12 -6.44 -8.65
CA SER A 204 -7.55 -6.64 -8.87
C SER A 204 -8.09 -7.77 -8.00
N PHE A 205 -7.45 -8.94 -7.99
CA PHE A 205 -7.87 -10.08 -7.16
C PHE A 205 -7.80 -9.78 -5.67
N TYR A 206 -6.74 -9.09 -5.21
CA TYR A 206 -6.63 -8.68 -3.82
C TYR A 206 -7.80 -7.76 -3.43
N ILE A 207 -8.14 -6.81 -4.30
CA ILE A 207 -9.16 -5.80 -4.05
C ILE A 207 -10.57 -6.39 -4.13
N ARG A 208 -10.90 -7.20 -5.14
CA ARG A 208 -12.21 -7.87 -5.25
C ARG A 208 -12.55 -8.66 -3.99
N VAL A 209 -11.57 -9.42 -3.47
CA VAL A 209 -11.74 -10.19 -2.22
C VAL A 209 -11.93 -9.27 -1.01
N LYS A 210 -11.19 -8.16 -0.93
CA LYS A 210 -11.35 -7.17 0.15
C LYS A 210 -12.69 -6.44 0.08
N TYR A 211 -13.15 -6.13 -1.12
CA TYR A 211 -14.41 -5.43 -1.37
C TYR A 211 -15.58 -6.31 -0.94
N LEU A 212 -15.60 -7.58 -1.34
CA LEU A 212 -16.66 -8.51 -0.93
C LEU A 212 -16.75 -8.63 0.60
N LYS A 213 -15.61 -8.79 1.28
CA LYS A 213 -15.56 -8.86 2.75
C LYS A 213 -16.01 -7.56 3.42
N TRP A 214 -15.64 -6.41 2.85
CA TRP A 214 -16.11 -5.13 3.34
C TRP A 214 -17.62 -4.98 3.19
N CYS A 215 -18.19 -5.40 2.05
CA CYS A 215 -19.63 -5.38 1.83
C CYS A 215 -20.37 -6.20 2.88
N LEU A 216 -19.88 -7.42 3.17
CA LEU A 216 -20.46 -8.24 4.24
C LEU A 216 -20.38 -7.57 5.61
N GLN A 217 -19.26 -6.92 5.92
CA GLN A 217 -19.03 -6.31 7.23
C GLN A 217 -19.88 -5.06 7.47
N TYR A 218 -20.14 -4.25 6.42
CA TYR A 218 -20.74 -2.92 6.56
C TYR A 218 -22.11 -2.77 5.91
N LYS A 219 -22.55 -3.77 5.13
CA LYS A 219 -23.89 -3.84 4.53
C LYS A 219 -24.56 -5.12 5.03
N ASP A 220 -25.23 -5.86 4.15
CA ASP A 220 -25.90 -7.12 4.47
C ASP A 220 -25.51 -8.23 3.47
N ILE A 221 -26.03 -9.43 3.72
CA ILE A 221 -25.75 -10.61 2.90
C ILE A 221 -26.30 -10.45 1.48
N ASP A 222 -27.44 -9.80 1.29
CA ASP A 222 -28.05 -9.62 -0.03
C ASP A 222 -27.24 -8.64 -0.90
N ALA A 223 -26.77 -7.54 -0.32
CA ALA A 223 -25.82 -6.63 -0.94
C ALA A 223 -24.50 -7.34 -1.27
N THR A 224 -24.04 -8.26 -0.41
CA THR A 224 -22.84 -9.07 -0.63
C THR A 224 -23.00 -10.03 -1.80
N ARG A 225 -24.14 -10.75 -1.87
CA ARG A 225 -24.51 -11.63 -3.00
C ARG A 225 -24.59 -10.85 -4.31
N ASN A 226 -25.21 -9.68 -4.30
CA ASN A 226 -25.28 -8.79 -5.46
C ASN A 226 -23.90 -8.32 -5.91
N LEU A 227 -23.06 -7.87 -4.97
CA LEU A 227 -21.69 -7.46 -5.27
C LEU A 227 -20.87 -8.61 -5.83
N PHE A 228 -20.97 -9.82 -5.27
CA PHE A 228 -20.31 -11.00 -5.81
C PHE A 228 -20.69 -11.25 -7.28
N ASN A 229 -21.99 -11.14 -7.60
CA ASN A 229 -22.48 -11.31 -8.96
C ASN A 229 -21.92 -10.28 -9.93
N GLU A 230 -21.64 -9.05 -9.49
CA GLU A 230 -20.95 -8.05 -10.32
C GLU A 230 -19.45 -8.34 -10.43
N LEU A 231 -18.77 -8.63 -9.32
CA LEU A 231 -17.33 -8.88 -9.30
C LEU A 231 -16.94 -10.16 -10.06
N LYS A 232 -17.79 -11.19 -10.10
CA LYS A 232 -17.51 -12.45 -10.83
C LYS A 232 -17.55 -12.28 -12.35
N LYS A 233 -18.23 -11.26 -12.87
CA LYS A 233 -18.26 -10.94 -14.31
C LYS A 233 -16.93 -10.37 -14.80
N LEU A 234 -16.17 -9.73 -13.91
CA LEU A 234 -14.90 -9.08 -14.23
C LEU A 234 -13.85 -10.11 -14.65
N LYS A 235 -13.04 -9.74 -15.65
CA LYS A 235 -11.95 -10.58 -16.17
C LYS A 235 -10.58 -10.11 -15.63
N PRO A 236 -9.60 -11.02 -15.49
CA PRO A 236 -9.77 -12.48 -15.47
C PRO A 236 -10.60 -12.95 -14.26
N PRO A 237 -11.14 -14.18 -14.28
CA PRO A 237 -11.92 -14.72 -13.17
C PRO A 237 -11.03 -14.93 -11.93
N CYS A 238 -11.59 -14.73 -10.74
CA CYS A 238 -10.84 -14.78 -9.47
C CYS A 238 -11.28 -15.98 -8.62
N TYR A 239 -10.47 -17.05 -8.56
CA TYR A 239 -10.81 -18.25 -7.79
C TYR A 239 -11.05 -17.95 -6.31
N LYS A 240 -10.19 -17.12 -5.72
CA LYS A 240 -10.29 -16.73 -4.30
C LYS A 240 -11.58 -15.98 -3.98
N LEU A 241 -12.19 -15.29 -4.94
CA LEU A 241 -13.48 -14.64 -4.75
C LEU A 241 -14.60 -15.67 -4.53
N TYR A 242 -14.60 -16.75 -5.30
CA TYR A 242 -15.54 -17.87 -5.16
C TYR A 242 -15.39 -18.56 -3.80
N LEU A 243 -14.16 -18.87 -3.39
CA LEU A 243 -13.91 -19.49 -2.08
C LEU A 243 -14.44 -18.66 -0.90
N ILE A 244 -14.26 -17.34 -0.95
CA ILE A 244 -14.81 -16.47 0.09
C ILE A 244 -16.33 -16.45 0.04
N MET A 245 -16.95 -16.42 -1.14
CA MET A 245 -18.40 -16.46 -1.25
C MET A 245 -18.99 -17.77 -0.71
N MET A 246 -18.36 -18.91 -1.02
CA MET A 246 -18.76 -20.23 -0.48
C MET A 246 -18.71 -20.25 1.05
N ALA A 247 -17.61 -19.75 1.63
CA ALA A 247 -17.47 -19.66 3.09
C ALA A 247 -18.54 -18.76 3.71
N ILE A 248 -18.84 -17.62 3.08
CA ILE A 248 -19.92 -16.72 3.53
C ILE A 248 -21.25 -17.45 3.52
N GLU A 249 -21.63 -18.08 2.40
CA GLU A 249 -22.91 -18.81 2.29
C GLU A 249 -23.01 -19.95 3.31
N SER A 250 -21.93 -20.69 3.55
CA SER A 250 -21.90 -21.78 4.54
C SER A 250 -22.09 -21.32 5.99
N GLU A 251 -21.78 -20.06 6.29
CA GLU A 251 -21.92 -19.48 7.64
C GLU A 251 -23.27 -18.75 7.84
N THR A 252 -24.06 -18.58 6.78
CA THR A 252 -25.36 -17.90 6.87
C THR A 252 -26.41 -18.75 7.59
N SER A 253 -27.33 -18.09 8.30
CA SER A 253 -28.43 -18.77 9.01
C SER A 253 -29.44 -19.44 8.07
N ASP A 254 -29.56 -18.95 6.84
CA ASP A 254 -30.39 -19.47 5.76
C ASP A 254 -29.61 -20.39 4.81
N PHE A 255 -28.54 -21.02 5.30
CA PHE A 255 -27.66 -21.87 4.50
C PHE A 255 -28.42 -22.89 3.62
N GLU A 256 -28.13 -22.83 2.31
CA GLU A 256 -28.63 -23.80 1.34
C GLU A 256 -27.48 -24.54 0.64
N LEU A 257 -27.41 -25.86 0.85
CA LEU A 257 -26.44 -26.74 0.18
C LEU A 257 -26.41 -26.55 -1.34
N LEU A 258 -27.58 -26.34 -1.96
CA LEU A 258 -27.69 -26.15 -3.41
C LEU A 258 -27.01 -24.87 -3.89
N THR A 259 -26.99 -23.82 -3.07
CA THR A 259 -26.34 -22.55 -3.41
C THR A 259 -24.83 -22.70 -3.43
N VAL A 260 -24.25 -23.34 -2.41
CA VAL A 260 -22.80 -23.60 -2.36
C VAL A 260 -22.37 -24.56 -3.48
N ARG A 261 -23.15 -25.61 -3.77
CA ARG A 261 -22.92 -26.51 -4.91
C ARG A 261 -22.84 -25.77 -6.25
N LYS A 262 -23.78 -24.84 -6.50
CA LYS A 262 -23.75 -24.02 -7.73
C LYS A 262 -22.48 -23.18 -7.84
N LEU A 263 -22.02 -22.61 -6.73
CA LEU A 263 -20.75 -21.87 -6.71
C LEU A 263 -19.56 -22.77 -7.03
N TYR A 264 -19.53 -23.99 -6.49
CA TYR A 264 -18.46 -24.96 -6.79
C TYR A 264 -18.52 -25.41 -8.24
N ASP A 265 -19.69 -25.69 -8.77
CA ASP A 265 -19.85 -26.05 -10.18
C ASP A 265 -19.36 -24.93 -11.11
N GLU A 266 -19.71 -23.67 -10.84
CA GLU A 266 -19.18 -22.51 -11.58
C GLU A 266 -17.65 -22.42 -11.47
N ALA A 267 -17.09 -22.59 -10.26
CA ALA A 267 -15.65 -22.53 -10.03
C ALA A 267 -14.91 -23.66 -10.77
N CYS A 268 -15.41 -24.89 -10.73
CA CYS A 268 -14.87 -26.03 -11.47
C CYS A 268 -14.90 -25.80 -13.00
N ILE A 269 -15.93 -25.14 -13.52
CA ILE A 269 -16.01 -24.79 -14.95
C ILE A 269 -14.90 -23.80 -15.33
N LEU A 270 -14.67 -22.78 -14.49
CA LEU A 270 -13.74 -21.68 -14.75
C LEU A 270 -12.27 -22.03 -14.50
N PHE A 271 -11.99 -22.81 -13.45
CA PHE A 271 -10.63 -23.05 -12.95
C PHE A 271 -10.23 -24.54 -12.99
N GLY A 272 -11.17 -25.45 -13.21
CA GLY A 272 -10.93 -26.89 -13.06
C GLY A 272 -10.10 -27.55 -14.15
N THR A 273 -9.55 -26.79 -15.10
CA THR A 273 -8.66 -27.32 -16.15
C THR A 273 -7.23 -27.47 -15.60
N ASP A 274 -6.73 -26.43 -14.93
CA ASP A 274 -5.34 -26.28 -14.48
C ASP A 274 -5.20 -26.18 -12.95
N ASN A 275 -6.31 -26.19 -12.22
CA ASN A 275 -6.34 -26.15 -10.76
C ASN A 275 -7.01 -27.41 -10.20
N ILE A 276 -6.24 -28.28 -9.53
CA ILE A 276 -6.81 -29.46 -8.86
C ILE A 276 -7.55 -29.09 -7.57
N GLU A 277 -7.16 -28.01 -6.91
CA GLU A 277 -7.70 -27.61 -5.60
C GLU A 277 -9.20 -27.33 -5.67
N VAL A 278 -9.71 -26.75 -6.76
CA VAL A 278 -11.15 -26.50 -6.90
C VAL A 278 -11.99 -27.78 -6.86
N TRP A 279 -11.45 -28.88 -7.39
CA TRP A 279 -12.12 -30.18 -7.33
C TRP A 279 -12.00 -30.80 -5.95
N LEU A 280 -10.81 -30.72 -5.33
CA LEU A 280 -10.55 -31.26 -4.00
C LEU A 280 -11.38 -30.54 -2.93
N ASP A 281 -11.47 -29.22 -3.00
CA ASP A 281 -12.29 -28.39 -2.11
C ASP A 281 -13.78 -28.77 -2.22
N TYR A 282 -14.27 -29.01 -3.45
CA TYR A 282 -15.66 -29.44 -3.64
C TYR A 282 -15.91 -30.85 -3.09
N ILE A 283 -14.97 -31.77 -3.29
CA ILE A 283 -15.06 -33.13 -2.73
C ILE A 283 -15.05 -33.10 -1.20
N ARG A 284 -14.20 -32.26 -0.58
CA ARG A 284 -14.16 -32.06 0.87
C ARG A 284 -15.48 -31.51 1.38
N PHE A 285 -16.05 -30.51 0.72
CA PHE A 285 -17.37 -29.96 1.07
C PHE A 285 -18.49 -31.02 1.04
N GLU A 286 -18.55 -31.86 0.00
CA GLU A 286 -19.56 -32.93 -0.05
C GLU A 286 -19.34 -34.02 1.00
N GLN A 287 -18.12 -34.17 1.49
CA GLN A 287 -17.78 -35.10 2.55
C GLN A 287 -18.18 -34.57 3.94
N THR A 288 -18.01 -33.26 4.19
CA THR A 288 -18.27 -32.63 5.50
C THR A 288 -19.71 -32.19 5.67
N ASP A 289 -20.22 -31.42 4.72
CA ASP A 289 -21.48 -30.68 4.85
C ASP A 289 -22.56 -31.22 3.90
N GLY A 290 -22.14 -31.84 2.80
CA GLY A 290 -23.01 -32.32 1.73
C GLY A 290 -23.33 -33.81 1.80
N SER A 291 -23.24 -34.47 0.64
CA SER A 291 -23.55 -35.89 0.49
C SER A 291 -22.32 -36.63 -0.05
N PRO A 292 -21.69 -37.52 0.76
CA PRO A 292 -20.54 -38.31 0.33
C PRO A 292 -20.77 -39.13 -0.96
N LYS A 293 -22.03 -39.43 -1.30
CA LYS A 293 -22.41 -40.10 -2.56
C LYS A 293 -22.04 -39.29 -3.81
N LEU A 294 -21.90 -37.97 -3.71
CA LEU A 294 -21.57 -37.08 -4.82
C LEU A 294 -20.06 -37.00 -5.08
N MET A 295 -19.23 -37.38 -4.11
CA MET A 295 -17.76 -37.29 -4.21
C MET A 295 -17.22 -38.01 -5.44
N GLU A 296 -17.71 -39.22 -5.73
CA GLU A 296 -17.24 -40.02 -6.88
C GLU A 296 -17.61 -39.37 -8.23
N SER A 297 -18.78 -38.73 -8.29
CA SER A 297 -19.21 -37.98 -9.48
C SER A 297 -18.33 -36.76 -9.73
N ILE A 298 -17.99 -36.01 -8.67
CA ILE A 298 -17.12 -34.84 -8.74
C ILE A 298 -15.70 -35.25 -9.11
N TYR A 299 -15.16 -36.30 -8.48
CA TYR A 299 -13.86 -36.89 -8.81
C TYR A 299 -13.77 -37.28 -10.29
N THR A 300 -14.78 -37.99 -10.79
CA THR A 300 -14.83 -38.38 -12.21
C THR A 300 -14.82 -37.14 -13.11
N ARG A 301 -15.65 -36.12 -12.82
CA ARG A 301 -15.67 -34.86 -13.57
C ARG A 301 -14.31 -34.16 -13.57
N GLY A 302 -13.61 -34.13 -12.43
CA GLY A 302 -12.27 -33.60 -12.30
C GLY A 302 -11.27 -34.31 -13.21
N LEU A 303 -11.24 -35.64 -13.20
CA LEU A 303 -10.37 -36.43 -14.09
C LEU A 303 -10.61 -36.16 -15.57
N TRP A 304 -11.85 -35.87 -15.97
CA TRP A 304 -12.17 -35.55 -17.36
C TRP A 304 -11.69 -34.14 -17.75
N LYS A 305 -11.83 -33.16 -16.85
CA LYS A 305 -11.54 -31.74 -17.13
C LYS A 305 -10.05 -31.39 -17.01
N LEU A 306 -9.36 -31.97 -16.04
CA LEU A 306 -7.98 -31.61 -15.69
C LEU A 306 -7.00 -31.92 -16.82
N GLU A 307 -5.96 -31.08 -16.93
CA GLU A 307 -4.82 -31.34 -17.80
C GLU A 307 -4.12 -32.67 -17.43
N PRO A 308 -3.61 -33.45 -18.42
CA PRO A 308 -3.05 -34.78 -18.18
C PRO A 308 -1.95 -34.85 -17.12
N ASN A 309 -1.10 -33.82 -17.03
CA ASN A 309 -0.01 -33.71 -16.06
C ASN A 309 -0.50 -33.55 -14.61
N LEU A 310 -1.73 -33.10 -14.39
CA LEU A 310 -2.31 -32.89 -13.05
C LEU A 310 -3.10 -34.10 -12.54
N LYS A 311 -3.45 -35.04 -13.42
CA LYS A 311 -4.36 -36.16 -13.07
C LYS A 311 -3.77 -37.07 -12.01
N ASN A 312 -2.49 -37.43 -12.09
CA ASN A 312 -1.87 -38.32 -11.10
C ASN A 312 -1.90 -37.72 -9.70
N THR A 313 -1.50 -36.45 -9.57
CA THR A 313 -1.57 -35.71 -8.30
C THR A 313 -3.01 -35.66 -7.78
N PHE A 314 -3.99 -35.39 -8.64
CA PHE A 314 -5.39 -35.36 -8.25
C PHE A 314 -5.91 -36.72 -7.75
N ILE A 315 -5.49 -37.83 -8.38
CA ILE A 315 -5.83 -39.21 -7.93
C ILE A 315 -5.24 -39.48 -6.55
N GLU A 316 -3.98 -39.14 -6.34
CA GLU A 316 -3.29 -39.31 -5.06
C GLU A 316 -4.00 -38.53 -3.94
N GLU A 317 -4.29 -37.25 -4.17
CA GLU A 317 -4.96 -36.40 -3.17
C GLU A 317 -6.41 -36.82 -2.90
N TYR A 318 -7.16 -37.26 -3.91
CA TYR A 318 -8.48 -37.82 -3.69
C TYR A 318 -8.46 -39.08 -2.81
N ASN A 319 -7.48 -39.96 -3.04
CA ASN A 319 -7.29 -41.16 -2.23
C ASN A 319 -6.88 -40.81 -0.79
N ASN A 320 -6.12 -39.72 -0.59
CA ASN A 320 -5.83 -39.19 0.75
C ASN A 320 -7.12 -38.80 1.47
N ILE A 321 -7.99 -37.99 0.84
CA ILE A 321 -9.28 -37.56 1.39
C ILE A 321 -10.16 -38.76 1.76
N LYS A 322 -10.21 -39.80 0.92
CA LYS A 322 -10.93 -41.05 1.23
C LYS A 322 -10.38 -41.76 2.46
N ARG A 323 -9.05 -41.86 2.58
CA ARG A 323 -8.39 -42.50 3.72
C ARG A 323 -8.61 -41.73 5.02
N GLU A 324 -8.50 -40.40 4.99
CA GLU A 324 -8.75 -39.51 6.13
C GLU A 324 -10.15 -39.76 6.71
N PHE A 325 -11.15 -39.88 5.84
CA PHE A 325 -12.53 -40.11 6.23
C PHE A 325 -12.82 -41.51 6.76
N MET A 326 -12.22 -42.55 6.17
CA MET A 326 -12.32 -43.91 6.74
C MET A 326 -11.70 -43.96 8.16
N ASN A 327 -10.60 -43.23 8.37
CA ASN A 327 -9.94 -43.15 9.67
C ASN A 327 -10.74 -42.34 10.70
N SER A 328 -11.49 -41.31 10.30
CA SER A 328 -12.35 -40.57 11.23
C SER A 328 -13.55 -41.40 11.68
N LEU A 329 -14.22 -42.09 10.75
CA LEU A 329 -15.31 -43.01 11.06
C LEU A 329 -14.88 -44.14 12.00
N GLY A 330 -13.70 -44.72 11.80
CA GLY A 330 -13.16 -45.78 12.66
C GLY A 330 -12.85 -45.35 14.10
N LYS A 331 -12.77 -44.04 14.38
CA LYS A 331 -12.56 -43.48 15.73
C LYS A 331 -13.85 -43.07 16.44
N GLU A 332 -14.95 -42.89 15.70
CA GLU A 332 -16.26 -42.44 16.24
C GLU A 332 -17.20 -43.60 16.61
N VAL A 333 -16.83 -44.86 16.31
CA VAL A 333 -17.61 -46.04 16.74
C VAL A 333 -17.46 -46.21 18.26
N ILE A 334 -18.40 -45.64 19.02
CA ILE A 334 -18.62 -46.00 20.42
C ILE A 334 -19.16 -47.43 20.42
N VAL A 335 -18.40 -48.35 21.01
CA VAL A 335 -18.88 -49.69 21.36
C VAL A 335 -20.02 -49.51 22.36
N ILE A 336 -21.25 -49.80 21.93
CA ILE A 336 -22.36 -50.01 22.86
C ILE A 336 -22.23 -51.47 23.29
N ASP A 337 -21.69 -51.68 24.49
CA ASP A 337 -21.73 -52.98 25.15
C ASP A 337 -23.18 -53.25 25.60
N ASP A 338 -23.73 -54.39 25.17
CA ASP A 338 -25.05 -54.91 25.56
C ASP A 338 -25.13 -55.31 27.04
#